data_AF-A0A950VZ73-F1
#
_entry.id   AF-A0A950VZ73-F1
#
_cell.length_a   1.000
_cell.length_b   1.000
_cell.length_c   1.000
_cell.angle_alpha   90.00
_cell.angle_beta   90.00
_cell.angle_gamma   90.00
#
_symmetry.space_group_name_H-M   'P 1'
#
loop_
_entity.id
_entity.type
_entity.pdbx_description
1 polymer ?
#
loop_
_entity_poly.entity_id
_entity_poly.type
_entity_poly.pdbx_seq_one_letter_code
_entity_poly.pdbx_strand_id
1 'polypeptide(L)' 'MPITQSQPSRIPLKALERWRAAAQLVAARWERFLHTEPEMRIFAYASYVAALDSEEAAAADLAALARPAAA' A
#
# COMPACT_ATOMS: atom_id res chain seq x y z
N MET A 1 14.24 -24.19 33.74
CA MET A 1 14.24 -23.26 32.59
C MET A 1 13.04 -23.60 31.72
N PRO A 2 12.16 -22.63 31.41
CA PRO A 2 11.64 -22.55 30.06
C PRO A 2 11.90 -21.14 29.51
N ILE A 3 12.59 -21.09 28.38
CA ILE A 3 12.73 -19.86 27.59
C ILE A 3 11.38 -19.63 26.92
N THR A 4 10.74 -18.53 27.32
CA THR A 4 9.53 -17.96 26.74
C THR A 4 9.60 -18.02 25.22
N GLN A 5 8.68 -18.73 24.59
CA GLN A 5 8.49 -18.66 23.14
C GLN A 5 8.11 -17.22 22.79
N SER A 6 9.12 -16.42 22.40
CA SER A 6 8.92 -15.11 21.79
C SER A 6 8.26 -15.35 20.44
N GLN A 7 6.94 -15.18 20.42
CA GLN A 7 6.13 -15.30 19.23
C GLN A 7 6.71 -14.40 18.13
N PRO A 8 7.03 -14.93 16.93
CA PRO A 8 7.52 -14.10 15.84
C PRO A 8 6.40 -13.13 15.44
N SER A 9 6.75 -11.85 15.38
CA SER A 9 5.95 -10.72 14.93
C SER A 9 5.22 -11.03 13.62
N ARG A 10 3.95 -11.47 13.71
CA ARG A 10 3.09 -11.82 12.57
C ARG A 10 2.45 -10.61 11.87
N ILE A 11 2.71 -9.41 12.38
CA ILE A 11 2.07 -8.16 11.92
C ILE A 11 2.77 -7.48 10.71
N PRO A 12 4.09 -7.62 10.42
CA PRO A 12 4.72 -6.94 9.28
C PRO A 12 4.24 -7.43 7.90
N LEU A 13 3.85 -8.70 7.77
CA LEU A 13 3.62 -9.32 6.47
C LEU A 13 2.33 -8.82 5.80
N LYS A 14 1.24 -8.68 6.57
CA LYS A 14 -0.06 -8.21 6.05
C LYS A 14 -0.02 -6.74 5.62
N ALA A 15 0.63 -5.88 6.40
CA ALA A 15 0.78 -4.47 6.05
C ALA A 15 1.65 -4.30 4.79
N LEU A 16 2.71 -5.10 4.68
CA LEU A 16 3.56 -5.14 3.49
C LEU A 16 2.79 -5.63 2.24
N GLU A 17 1.99 -6.68 2.37
CA GLU A 17 1.13 -7.18 1.28
C GLU A 17 0.10 -6.14 0.85
N ARG A 18 -0.53 -5.44 1.80
CA ARG A 18 -1.50 -4.38 1.50
C ARG A 18 -0.84 -3.21 0.78
N TRP A 19 0.34 -2.76 1.22
CA TRP A 19 1.10 -1.73 0.51
C TRP A 19 1.48 -2.18 -0.90
N ARG A 20 1.99 -3.41 -1.07
CA ARG A 20 2.30 -3.96 -2.41
C ARG A 20 1.09 -4.02 -3.33
N ALA A 21 -0.07 -4.42 -2.81
CA ALA A 21 -1.31 -4.46 -3.59
C ALA A 21 -1.75 -3.05 -4.03
N ALA A 22 -1.61 -2.05 -3.15
CA ALA A 22 -1.91 -0.66 -3.49
C ALA A 22 -0.94 -0.11 -4.55
N ALA A 23 0.36 -0.38 -4.44
CA ALA A 23 1.36 0.00 -5.44
C ALA A 23 1.09 -0.64 -6.82
N GLN A 24 0.69 -1.92 -6.85
CA GLN A 24 0.28 -2.59 -8.09
C GLN A 24 -0.98 -1.95 -8.70
N LEU A 25 -1.94 -1.55 -7.87
CA LEU A 25 -3.14 -0.86 -8.34
C LEU A 25 -2.78 0.51 -8.95
N VAL A 26 -1.89 1.28 -8.33
CA VAL A 26 -1.38 2.56 -8.86
C VAL A 26 -0.76 2.34 -10.24
N ALA A 27 0.13 1.36 -10.38
CA ALA A 27 0.75 1.03 -11.66
C ALA A 27 -0.29 0.67 -12.74
N ALA A 28 -1.27 -0.16 -12.39
CA ALA A 28 -2.33 -0.55 -13.32
C ALA A 28 -3.22 0.64 -13.73
N ARG A 29 -3.52 1.57 -12.82
CA ARG A 29 -4.32 2.76 -13.12
C ARG A 29 -3.55 3.79 -13.94
N TRP A 30 -2.24 3.90 -13.73
CA TRP A 30 -1.37 4.70 -14.58
C TRP A 30 -1.34 4.17 -16.01
N GLU A 31 -1.10 2.86 -16.18
CA GLU A 31 -1.11 2.20 -17.48
C GLU A 31 -2.47 2.43 -18.20
N ARG A 32 -3.57 2.30 -17.45
CA ARG A 32 -4.91 2.56 -17.99
C ARG A 32 -5.08 4.01 -18.44
N PHE A 33 -4.63 4.98 -17.66
CA PHE A 33 -4.71 6.40 -18.01
C PHE A 33 -3.98 6.69 -19.33
N LEU A 34 -2.78 6.14 -19.53
CA LEU A 34 -2.00 6.31 -20.75
C LEU A 34 -2.71 5.77 -22.00
N HIS A 35 -3.45 4.67 -21.86
CA HIS A 35 -4.17 4.00 -22.95
C HIS A 35 -5.65 4.38 -23.06
N THR A 36 -6.12 5.34 -22.25
CA THR A 36 -7.53 5.76 -22.27
C THR A 36 -7.76 6.88 -23.27
N GLU A 37 -8.86 6.78 -24.01
CA GLU A 37 -9.33 7.81 -24.94
C GLU A 37 -9.45 9.18 -24.26
N PRO A 38 -9.22 10.29 -24.98
CA PRO A 38 -9.21 11.63 -24.40
C PRO A 38 -10.47 11.97 -23.59
N GLU A 39 -11.64 11.55 -24.05
CA GLU A 39 -12.94 11.80 -23.42
C GLU A 39 -13.06 11.16 -22.03
N MET A 40 -12.40 10.03 -21.81
CA MET A 40 -12.45 9.27 -20.56
C MET A 40 -11.23 9.52 -19.66
N ARG A 41 -10.25 10.30 -20.14
CA ARG A 41 -8.97 10.52 -19.48
C ARG A 41 -9.10 11.18 -18.11
N ILE A 42 -10.08 12.08 -17.94
CA ILE A 42 -10.34 12.73 -16.65
C ILE A 42 -10.76 11.72 -15.56
N PHE A 43 -11.59 10.74 -15.92
CA PHE A 43 -12.01 9.68 -15.00
C PHE A 43 -10.89 8.69 -14.71
N ALA A 44 -10.09 8.35 -15.73
CA ALA A 44 -8.92 7.50 -15.54
C ALA A 44 -7.88 8.17 -14.62
N TYR A 45 -7.68 9.48 -14.77
CA TYR A 45 -6.80 10.25 -13.90
C TYR A 45 -7.33 10.33 -12.47
N ALA A 46 -8.61 10.63 -12.26
CA ALA A 46 -9.22 10.63 -10.93
C ALA A 46 -9.10 9.26 -10.25
N SER A 47 -9.28 8.17 -11.00
CA SER A 47 -9.08 6.81 -10.50
C SER A 47 -7.62 6.49 -10.17
N TYR A 48 -6.66 7.08 -10.87
CA TYR A 48 -5.23 6.97 -10.55
C TYR A 48 -4.89 7.72 -9.27
N VAL A 49 -5.40 8.93 -9.08
CA VAL A 49 -5.23 9.71 -7.84
C VAL A 49 -5.80 8.97 -6.63
N ALA A 50 -7.01 8.42 -6.73
CA ALA A 50 -7.59 7.62 -5.64
C ALA A 50 -6.76 6.36 -5.28
N ALA A 51 -6.05 5.79 -6.25
CA ALA A 51 -5.13 4.69 -6.00
C ALA A 51 -3.87 5.16 -5.26
N LEU A 52 -3.35 6.35 -5.57
CA LEU A 52 -2.22 6.95 -4.85
C LEU A 52 -2.59 7.24 -3.39
N ASP A 53 -3.78 7.80 -3.12
CA ASP A 53 -4.26 8.03 -1.76
C ASP A 53 -4.31 6.72 -0.96
N SER A 54 -4.71 5.63 -1.62
CA SER A 54 -4.76 4.29 -1.00
C SER A 54 -3.37 3.72 -0.74
N GLU A 55 -2.40 3.96 -1.63
CA GLU A 55 -1.00 3.58 -1.45
C GLU A 55 -0.36 4.35 -0.30
N GLU A 56 -0.58 5.67 -0.22
CA GLU A 56 -0.09 6.52 0.86
C GLU A 56 -0.61 6.03 2.22
N ALA A 57 -1.92 5.76 2.33
CA ALA A 57 -2.50 5.23 3.56
C ALA A 57 -1.87 3.89 3.97
N ALA A 58 -1.67 2.97 3.02
CA ALA A 58 -1.02 1.68 3.29
C ALA A 58 0.47 1.83 3.69
N ALA A 59 1.18 2.79 3.10
CA ALA A 59 2.56 3.10 3.45
C ALA A 59 2.66 3.70 4.86
N ALA A 60 1.72 4.57 5.24
CA ALA A 60 1.63 5.12 6.59
C ALA A 60 1.40 4.04 7.64
N ASP A 61 0.46 3.12 7.38
CA ASP A 61 0.21 1.95 8.24
C ASP A 61 1.46 1.08 8.40
N LEU A 62 2.15 0.77 7.29
CA LEU A 62 3.39 -0.01 7.32
C LEU A 62 4.49 0.71 8.11
N ALA A 63 4.65 2.02 7.93
CA ALA A 63 5.64 2.81 8.64
C ALA A 63 5.34 2.90 10.14
N ALA A 64 4.08 2.99 10.53
CA ALA A 64 3.66 2.96 11.94
C ALA A 64 4.04 1.64 12.61
N LEU A 65 3.90 0.52 11.89
CA LEU A 65 4.25 -0.82 12.39
C LEU A 65 5.76 -1.11 12.38
N ALA A 66 6.50 -0.48 11.48
CA ALA A 66 7.96 -0.61 11.39
C ALA A 66 8.71 0.27 12.39
N ARG A 67 8.04 1.27 12.99
CA ARG A 67 8.65 2.13 14.02
C ARG A 67 8.87 1.31 15.30
N PRO A 68 10.12 1.21 15.80
CA PRO A 68 10.36 0.63 17.11
C PRO A 68 9.61 1.43 18.17
N ALA A 69 9.01 0.77 19.16
CA ALA A 69 8.56 1.46 20.36
C ALA A 69 9.80 2.12 20.98
N ALA A 70 9.84 3.46 20.98
CA ALA A 70 10.89 4.19 21.65
C ALA A 70 10.90 3.76 23.13
N ALA A 71 12.07 3.33 23.60
CA ALA A 71 12.35 2.87 24.96
C ALA A 71 12.29 4.00 25.99
#